data_AF-A0A392MZ92-F1
#
_entry.id   AF-A0A392MZ92-F1
#
_cell.length_a   1.000
_cell.length_b   1.000
_cell.length_c   1.000
_cell.angle_alpha   90.00
_cell.angle_beta   90.00
_cell.angle_gamma   90.00
#
_symmetry.space_group_name_H-M   'P 1'
#
loop_
_entity.id
_entity.type
_entity.pdbx_description
1 polymer ?
#
loop_
_entity_poly.entity_id
_entity_poly.type
_entity_poly.pdbx_seq_one_letter_code
_entity_poly.pdbx_strand_id
1 'polypeptide(L)'
;MQTRAKSGIVLPRQNPTLLLTSTEPKTVKQALQDPNWYNAMKEEFDALQRNQTWSLVSLPPDRKSIGCKWDFRTKENPDGSINKLKARLVAKRFHQLQGFDFNETFSPVIKPVTIRLILSLAISHK
;
A
#
# COMPACT_ATOMS: atom_id res chain seq x y z
N MET A 1 7.57 25.30 -17.14
CA MET A 1 7.72 23.97 -16.51
C MET A 1 9.16 23.50 -16.71
N GLN A 2 10.00 23.55 -15.69
CA GLN A 2 11.39 23.05 -15.76
C GLN A 2 11.44 21.65 -15.16
N THR A 3 12.00 20.69 -15.89
CA THR A 3 12.18 19.32 -15.41
C THR A 3 13.47 19.23 -14.59
N ARG A 4 13.56 18.28 -13.65
CA ARG A 4 14.74 18.08 -12.79
C ARG A 4 16.05 17.96 -13.58
N ALA A 5 15.99 17.40 -14.79
CA ALA A 5 17.12 17.31 -15.71
C ALA A 5 17.63 18.69 -16.19
N LYS A 6 16.74 19.67 -16.40
CA LYS A 6 17.12 21.03 -16.83
C LYS A 6 17.75 21.87 -15.71
N SER A 7 17.58 21.48 -14.45
CA SER A 7 18.20 22.14 -13.28
C SER A 7 19.53 21.49 -12.86
N GLY A 8 20.13 20.62 -13.69
CA GLY A 8 21.40 19.97 -13.40
C GLY A 8 21.35 18.91 -12.29
N ILE A 9 20.16 18.57 -11.79
CA ILE A 9 19.98 17.55 -10.75
C ILE A 9 20.01 16.17 -11.43
N VAL A 10 21.22 15.65 -11.59
CA VAL A 10 21.46 14.26 -12.00
C VAL A 10 21.64 13.45 -10.72
N LEU A 11 20.61 12.74 -10.29
CA LEU A 11 20.79 11.70 -9.28
C LEU A 11 21.67 10.60 -9.90
N PRO A 12 22.72 10.14 -9.21
CA PRO A 12 23.48 9.00 -9.69
C PRO A 12 22.50 7.84 -9.90
N ARG A 13 22.55 7.22 -11.08
CA ARG A 13 21.89 5.93 -11.27
C ARG A 13 22.62 4.96 -10.36
N GLN A 14 22.12 4.79 -9.14
CA GLN A 14 22.41 3.60 -8.38
C GLN A 14 21.83 2.48 -9.23
N ASN A 15 22.69 1.78 -9.97
CA ASN A 15 22.34 0.48 -10.51
C ASN A 15 21.92 -0.31 -9.27
N PRO A 16 20.64 -0.66 -9.08
CA PRO A 16 20.29 -1.52 -7.98
C PRO A 16 21.04 -2.81 -8.27
N THR A 17 22.11 -3.07 -7.53
CA THR A 17 22.70 -4.40 -7.46
C THR A 17 21.51 -5.29 -7.18
N LEU A 18 21.14 -6.12 -8.16
CA LEU A 18 20.08 -7.11 -8.05
C LEU A 18 20.54 -8.12 -6.98
N LEU A 19 20.49 -7.73 -5.70
CA LEU A 19 20.75 -8.61 -4.58
C LEU A 19 19.49 -9.46 -4.40
N LEU A 20 19.44 -10.49 -5.25
CA LEU A 20 18.55 -11.66 -5.25
C LEU A 20 18.61 -12.45 -3.93
N THR A 21 18.40 -11.84 -2.75
CA THR A 21 18.61 -12.58 -1.47
C THR A 21 17.48 -12.50 -0.45
N SER A 22 16.55 -11.53 -0.52
CA SER A 22 15.32 -11.63 0.28
C SER A 22 14.22 -12.31 -0.53
N THR A 23 14.07 -13.62 -0.37
CA THR A 23 12.98 -14.35 -1.01
C THR A 23 11.65 -13.96 -0.35
N GLU A 24 10.90 -13.10 -1.03
CA GLU A 24 9.56 -12.72 -0.58
C GLU A 24 8.69 -13.99 -0.46
N PRO A 25 8.01 -14.20 0.68
CA PRO A 25 7.21 -15.38 0.88
C PRO A 25 6.05 -15.37 -0.11
N LYS A 26 5.91 -16.45 -0.88
CA LYS A 26 4.83 -16.57 -1.88
C LYS A 26 3.52 -17.03 -1.24
N THR A 27 3.60 -17.62 -0.05
CA THR A 27 2.46 -18.20 0.67
C THR A 27 2.46 -17.73 2.11
N VAL A 28 1.26 -17.66 2.70
CA VAL A 28 1.09 -17.31 4.11
C VAL A 28 1.82 -18.31 5.01
N LYS A 29 1.81 -19.61 4.65
CA LYS A 29 2.53 -20.65 5.41
C LYS A 29 4.03 -20.36 5.50
N GLN A 30 4.64 -19.92 4.40
CA GLN A 30 6.05 -19.54 4.38
C GLN A 30 6.30 -18.26 5.20
N ALA A 31 5.42 -17.27 5.09
CA ALA A 31 5.53 -16.03 5.86
C ALA A 31 5.41 -16.27 7.38
N LEU A 32 4.55 -17.18 7.82
CA LEU A 32 4.35 -17.51 9.23
C LEU A 32 5.55 -18.26 9.86
N GLN A 33 6.44 -18.82 9.06
CA GLN A 33 7.66 -19.47 9.56
C GLN A 33 8.72 -18.44 10.00
N ASP A 34 8.65 -17.21 9.49
CA ASP A 34 9.57 -16.14 9.85
C ASP A 34 8.88 -15.14 10.80
N PRO A 35 9.42 -14.93 12.02
CA PRO A 35 8.82 -14.01 12.99
C PRO A 35 8.76 -12.56 12.47
N ASN A 36 9.67 -12.15 11.59
CA ASN A 36 9.67 -10.79 11.04
C ASN A 36 8.48 -10.56 10.11
N TRP A 37 8.14 -11.56 9.28
CA TRP A 37 6.97 -11.51 8.41
C TRP A 37 5.67 -11.62 9.22
N TYR A 38 5.63 -12.45 10.26
CA TYR A 38 4.50 -12.50 11.19
C TYR A 38 4.24 -11.14 11.86
N ASN A 39 5.29 -10.48 12.35
CA ASN A 39 5.17 -9.15 12.96
C ASN A 39 4.64 -8.11 11.95
N ALA A 40 5.13 -8.13 10.71
CA ALA A 40 4.62 -7.25 9.66
C ALA A 40 3.12 -7.51 9.35
N MET A 41 2.68 -8.77 9.36
CA MET A 41 1.26 -9.11 9.18
C MET A 41 0.42 -8.61 10.35
N LYS A 42 0.92 -8.77 11.58
CA LYS A 42 0.25 -8.32 12.80
C LYS A 42 0.09 -6.80 12.82
N GLU A 43 1.15 -6.05 12.49
CA GLU A 43 1.10 -4.59 12.40
C GLU A 43 0.01 -4.09 11.43
N GLU A 44 -0.09 -4.72 10.25
CA GLU A 44 -1.12 -4.39 9.26
C GLU A 44 -2.53 -4.71 9.78
N PHE A 45 -2.70 -5.88 10.40
CA PHE A 45 -4.00 -6.27 10.96
C PHE A 45 -4.43 -5.32 12.10
N ASP A 46 -3.53 -5.00 13.02
CA ASP A 46 -3.77 -4.05 14.11
C ASP A 46 -4.07 -2.65 13.56
N ALA A 47 -3.43 -2.24 12.46
CA ALA A 47 -3.75 -0.99 11.77
C ALA A 47 -5.16 -0.98 11.18
N LEU A 48 -5.57 -2.07 10.54
CA LEU A 48 -6.93 -2.21 10.00
C LEU A 48 -7.98 -2.16 11.12
N GLN A 49 -7.70 -2.77 12.27
CA GLN A 49 -8.60 -2.76 13.41
C GLN A 49 -8.69 -1.37 14.05
N ARG A 50 -7.56 -0.66 14.19
CA ARG A 50 -7.53 0.73 14.69
C ARG A 50 -8.27 1.71 13.80
N ASN A 51 -8.22 1.53 12.48
CA ASN A 51 -8.87 2.43 11.53
C ASN A 51 -10.40 2.27 11.51
N GLN A 52 -10.94 1.19 12.08
CA GLN A 52 -12.39 0.91 12.14
C GLN A 52 -13.10 1.07 10.78
N THR A 53 -12.43 0.69 9.68
CA THR A 53 -12.94 0.88 8.32
C THR A 53 -13.89 -0.22 7.86
N TRP A 54 -14.11 -1.26 8.68
CA TRP A 54 -14.96 -2.40 8.35
C TRP A 54 -15.63 -2.96 9.62
N SER A 55 -16.78 -3.57 9.44
CA SER A 55 -17.49 -4.34 10.46
C SER A 55 -17.64 -5.79 10.00
N LEU A 56 -17.55 -6.73 10.94
CA LEU A 56 -17.82 -8.13 10.65
C LEU A 56 -19.34 -8.33 10.54
N VAL A 57 -19.81 -8.79 9.39
CA VAL A 57 -21.23 -9.03 9.11
C VAL A 57 -21.39 -10.44 8.55
N SER A 58 -22.50 -11.10 8.86
CA SER A 58 -22.87 -12.36 8.20
C SER A 58 -23.01 -12.16 6.70
N LEU A 59 -22.54 -13.14 5.91
CA LEU A 59 -22.69 -13.08 4.45
C LEU A 59 -24.18 -13.04 4.09
N PRO A 60 -24.66 -12.01 3.37
CA PRO A 60 -26.06 -11.93 2.97
C PRO A 60 -26.44 -13.10 2.07
N PRO A 61 -27.72 -13.53 2.07
CA PRO A 61 -28.21 -14.49 1.11
C PRO A 61 -27.97 -13.96 -0.33
N ASP A 62 -27.68 -14.88 -1.25
CA ASP A 62 -27.41 -14.59 -2.66
C ASP A 62 -26.14 -13.78 -2.98
N ARG A 63 -25.25 -13.58 -2.00
CA ARG A 63 -23.93 -12.99 -2.23
C ARG A 63 -22.80 -14.02 -2.15
N LYS A 64 -21.78 -13.83 -2.99
CA LYS A 64 -20.53 -14.60 -2.92
C LYS A 64 -19.50 -13.80 -2.11
N SER A 65 -18.85 -14.46 -1.16
CA SER A 65 -17.77 -13.83 -0.40
C SER A 65 -16.57 -13.51 -1.30
N ILE A 66 -16.08 -12.28 -1.25
CA ILE A 66 -14.83 -11.91 -1.91
C ILE A 66 -13.67 -12.39 -1.05
N GLY A 67 -12.81 -13.23 -1.63
CA GLY A 67 -11.60 -13.68 -0.93
C GLY A 67 -10.60 -12.54 -0.72
N CYS A 68 -9.72 -12.68 0.27
CA CYS A 68 -8.56 -11.81 0.48
C CYS A 68 -7.25 -12.56 0.20
N LYS A 69 -6.15 -11.82 0.13
CA LYS A 69 -4.78 -12.34 -0.03
C LYS A 69 -3.80 -11.41 0.69
N TRP A 70 -2.75 -12.00 1.26
CA TRP A 70 -1.59 -11.27 1.75
C TRP A 70 -0.60 -10.96 0.60
N ASP A 71 -0.22 -9.70 0.47
CA ASP A 71 0.86 -9.23 -0.40
C ASP A 71 2.08 -8.90 0.46
N PHE A 72 3.21 -9.54 0.15
CA PHE A 72 4.46 -9.42 0.90
C PHE A 72 5.49 -8.72 0.03
N ARG A 73 6.13 -7.68 0.59
CA ARG A 73 7.15 -6.90 -0.10
C ARG A 73 8.30 -6.52 0.82
N THR A 74 9.53 -6.73 0.38
CA THR A 74 10.70 -6.18 1.06
C THR A 74 10.89 -4.73 0.61
N LYS A 75 11.02 -3.81 1.57
CA LYS A 75 11.41 -2.42 1.30
C LYS A 75 12.89 -2.28 1.61
N GLU A 76 13.63 -1.82 0.61
CA GLU A 76 15.07 -1.61 0.68
C GLU A 76 15.37 -0.11 0.72
N ASN A 77 16.47 0.23 1.39
CA ASN A 77 17.07 1.55 1.37
C ASN A 77 17.90 1.75 0.09
N PRO A 78 18.29 2.99 -0.25
CA PRO A 78 19.13 3.26 -1.42
C PRO A 78 20.51 2.58 -1.38
N ASP A 79 20.99 2.24 -0.19
CA ASP A 79 22.23 1.49 0.04
C ASP A 79 22.06 -0.03 -0.14
N GLY A 80 20.84 -0.51 -0.39
CA GLY A 80 20.51 -1.94 -0.53
C GLY A 80 20.22 -2.66 0.80
N SER A 81 20.26 -1.96 1.94
CA SER A 81 19.88 -2.55 3.23
C SER A 81 18.36 -2.71 3.34
N ILE A 82 17.89 -3.72 4.11
CA ILE A 82 16.45 -3.90 4.35
C ILE A 82 15.96 -2.78 5.27
N ASN A 83 15.08 -1.93 4.75
CA ASN A 83 14.39 -0.89 5.50
C ASN A 83 13.25 -1.50 6.33
N LYS A 84 12.35 -2.25 5.68
CA LYS A 84 11.17 -2.83 6.33
C LYS A 84 10.59 -3.99 5.54
N LEU A 85 10.10 -5.01 6.24
CA LEU A 85 9.21 -6.02 5.66
C LEU A 85 7.78 -5.50 5.66
N LYS A 86 7.14 -5.51 4.50
CA LYS A 86 5.80 -4.96 4.30
C LYS A 86 4.83 -6.07 3.96
N ALA A 87 3.86 -6.31 4.85
CA ALA A 87 2.72 -7.16 4.58
C ALA A 87 1.46 -6.29 4.39
N ARG A 88 0.60 -6.68 3.45
CA ARG A 88 -0.69 -6.01 3.20
C ARG A 88 -1.79 -7.04 3.03
N LEU A 89 -2.92 -6.82 3.69
CA LEU A 89 -4.11 -7.63 3.48
C LEU A 89 -4.98 -6.97 2.40
N VAL A 90 -5.14 -7.63 1.25
CA VAL A 90 -5.80 -7.05 0.08
C VAL A 90 -6.95 -7.95 -0.36
N ALA A 91 -8.10 -7.36 -0.68
CA ALA A 91 -9.20 -8.07 -1.31
C ALA A 91 -8.82 -8.53 -2.73
N LYS A 92 -9.30 -9.71 -3.15
CA LYS A 92 -9.15 -10.21 -4.52
C LYS A 92 -10.09 -9.43 -5.45
N ARG A 93 -9.69 -8.20 -5.78
CA ARG A 93 -10.51 -7.25 -6.55
C ARG A 93 -11.01 -7.75 -7.91
N PHE A 94 -10.34 -8.74 -8.50
CA PHE A 94 -10.74 -9.33 -9.78
C PHE A 94 -12.06 -10.14 -9.68
N HIS A 95 -12.53 -10.43 -8.48
CA HIS A 95 -13.84 -11.03 -8.24
C HIS A 95 -14.94 -10.00 -7.93
N GLN A 96 -14.61 -8.70 -7.88
CA GLN A 96 -15.59 -7.66 -7.57
C GLN A 96 -16.41 -7.27 -8.80
N LEU A 97 -17.72 -7.19 -8.64
CA LEU A 97 -18.66 -6.71 -9.65
C LEU A 97 -19.20 -5.32 -9.28
N GLN A 98 -19.09 -4.37 -10.23
CA GLN A 98 -19.68 -3.04 -10.06
C GLN A 98 -21.19 -3.12 -9.95
N GLY A 99 -21.78 -2.36 -9.02
CA GLY A 99 -23.22 -2.36 -8.73
C GLY A 99 -23.69 -3.50 -7.82
N PHE A 100 -22.81 -4.47 -7.52
CA PHE A 100 -23.09 -5.56 -6.58
C PHE A 100 -22.18 -5.49 -5.34
N ASP A 101 -20.87 -5.44 -5.57
CA ASP A 101 -19.84 -5.43 -4.53
C ASP A 101 -19.34 -4.01 -4.20
N PHE A 102 -19.38 -3.10 -5.18
CA PHE A 102 -19.05 -1.70 -4.99
C PHE A 102 -19.88 -0.82 -5.91
N ASN A 103 -20.28 0.35 -5.43
CA ASN A 103 -21.03 1.33 -6.21
C ASN A 103 -20.13 2.44 -6.78
N GLU A 104 -19.05 2.78 -6.08
CA GLU A 104 -18.15 3.87 -6.46
C GLU A 104 -16.68 3.41 -6.37
N THR A 105 -15.85 3.93 -7.30
CA THR A 105 -14.40 3.74 -7.25
C THR A 105 -13.75 5.02 -6.72
N PHE A 106 -13.13 4.94 -5.54
CA PHE A 106 -12.36 6.07 -5.04
C PHE A 106 -10.93 6.04 -5.59
N SER A 107 -10.54 7.11 -6.31
CA SER A 107 -9.14 7.31 -6.71
C SER A 107 -8.54 8.39 -5.81
N PRO A 108 -7.44 8.10 -5.07
CA PRO A 108 -6.83 9.05 -4.15
C PRO A 108 -5.98 10.08 -4.92
N VAL A 109 -6.62 10.84 -5.83
CA VAL A 109 -5.98 11.93 -6.56
C VAL A 109 -6.46 13.24 -5.97
N ILE A 110 -5.57 13.92 -5.25
CA ILE A 110 -5.83 15.28 -4.78
C ILE A 110 -5.95 16.19 -6.00
N LYS A 111 -7.06 16.92 -6.11
CA LYS A 111 -7.24 17.90 -7.18
C LYS A 111 -6.24 19.05 -6.97
N PRO A 112 -5.58 19.56 -8.04
CA PRO A 112 -4.68 20.70 -7.93
C PRO A 112 -5.31 21.93 -7.27
N VAL A 113 -6.64 22.09 -7.39
CA VAL A 113 -7.42 23.15 -6.71
C VAL A 113 -7.33 23.02 -5.19
N THR A 114 -7.46 21.81 -4.65
CA THR A 114 -7.34 21.54 -3.21
C THR A 114 -5.95 21.90 -2.71
N ILE A 115 -4.90 21.60 -3.48
CA ILE A 115 -3.50 21.97 -3.14
C ILE A 115 -3.36 23.49 -3.07
N ARG A 116 -3.86 24.21 -4.08
CA ARG A 116 -3.81 25.68 -4.12
C ARG A 116 -4.55 26.29 -2.93
N LEU A 117 -5.73 25.76 -2.60
CA LEU A 117 -6.54 26.27 -1.50
C LEU A 117 -5.85 26.12 -0.14
N ILE A 118 -5.23 24.96 0.13
CA ILE A 118 -4.45 24.73 1.36
C ILE A 118 -3.26 25.71 1.43
N LEU A 119 -2.53 25.90 0.32
CA LEU A 119 -1.41 26.85 0.27
C LEU A 119 -1.87 28.29 0.50
N SER A 120 -2.97 28.71 -0.11
CA SER A 120 -3.55 30.04 0.10
C SER A 120 -3.95 30.25 1.56
N LEU A 121 -4.63 29.28 2.19
CA LEU A 121 -5.00 29.36 3.60
C LEU A 121 -3.77 29.45 4.51
N ALA A 122 -2.73 28.67 4.26
CA ALA A 122 -1.49 28.70 5.03
C ALA A 122 -0.75 30.05 4.94
N ILE A 123 -0.87 30.74 3.80
CA ILE A 123 -0.30 32.08 3.60
C ILE A 123 -1.18 33.16 4.24
N SER A 124 -2.51 33.00 4.18
CA SER A 124 -3.48 33.97 4.71
C SER A 124 -3.62 33.95 6.23
N HIS A 125 -3.44 32.80 6.88
CA HIS A 125 -3.49 32.65 8.34
C HIS A 125 -2.13 32.85 9.02
N LYS A 126 -1.38 33.87 8.56
CA LYS A 126 -0.10 34.26 9.14
C LYS A 126 -0.27 35.19 10.33
#